data_AF-A0A3L7ZTW0-F1
#
_entry.id   AF-A0A3L7ZTW0-F1
#
_cell.length_a   1.000
_cell.length_b   1.000
_cell.length_c   1.000
_cell.angle_alpha   90.00
_cell.angle_beta   90.00
_cell.angle_gamma   90.00
#
_symmetry.space_group_name_H-M   'P 1'
#
loop_
_entity.id
_entity.type
_entity.pdbx_description
1 polymer ?
#
loop_
_entity_poly.entity_id
_entity_poly.type
_entity_poly.pdbx_seq_one_letter_code
_entity_poly.pdbx_strand_id
1 'polypeptide(L)'
;MKHSFEEKLNVVSEITCGKCLETICREHHLDKHQVRGWLSRYRAYGEEGLRKSTKGYHFSPAEKERIILEHIKDGVTLQELSLRYDVNRSTIISWLRKVRSGGSLYDVKRRGRPPKTPMARPKKRDPQTELEKLQAENLRLRAENALLKKVKALVEEQKARARLNGQKPSTN
;
A
#
# COMPACT_ATOMS: atom_id res chain seq x y z
N MET A 1 -1.76 17.26 -13.22
CA MET A 1 -2.86 18.22 -12.95
C MET A 1 -3.81 18.15 -14.13
N LYS A 2 -5.13 18.07 -13.90
CA LYS A 2 -6.10 17.83 -14.99
C LYS A 2 -6.44 19.08 -15.82
N HIS A 3 -6.25 20.30 -15.31
CA HIS A 3 -6.65 21.54 -15.98
C HIS A 3 -5.53 22.58 -16.04
N SER A 4 -5.34 23.19 -17.20
CA SER A 4 -4.31 24.22 -17.43
C SER A 4 -4.71 25.57 -16.81
N PHE A 5 -3.76 26.51 -16.71
CA PHE A 5 -4.08 27.87 -16.26
C PHE A 5 -5.04 28.57 -17.24
N GLU A 6 -4.76 28.44 -18.53
CA GLU A 6 -5.57 29.02 -19.62
C GLU A 6 -7.00 28.50 -19.60
N GLU A 7 -7.19 27.19 -19.39
CA GLU A 7 -8.52 26.58 -19.29
C GLU A 7 -9.33 27.17 -18.12
N LYS A 8 -8.69 27.33 -16.96
CA LYS A 8 -9.34 27.95 -15.79
C LYS A 8 -9.67 29.41 -16.04
N LEU A 9 -8.76 30.15 -16.66
CA LEU A 9 -8.95 31.56 -16.96
C LEU A 9 -10.10 31.75 -17.94
N ASN A 10 -10.18 30.92 -18.98
CA ASN A 10 -11.29 30.92 -19.92
C ASN A 10 -12.63 30.66 -19.22
N VAL A 11 -12.71 29.61 -18.41
CA VAL A 11 -13.92 29.28 -17.63
C VAL A 11 -14.35 30.43 -16.71
N VAL A 12 -13.42 31.08 -16.03
CA VAL A 12 -13.74 32.22 -15.15
C VAL A 12 -14.15 33.46 -15.94
N SER A 13 -13.50 33.72 -17.08
CA SER A 13 -13.87 34.81 -17.99
C SER A 13 -15.30 34.64 -18.50
N GLU A 14 -15.66 33.43 -18.93
CA GLU A 14 -17.02 33.11 -19.39
C GLU A 14 -18.09 33.37 -18.33
N ILE A 15 -17.83 32.99 -17.08
CA ILE A 15 -18.73 33.30 -15.95
C ILE A 15 -18.85 34.81 -15.74
N THR A 16 -17.72 35.53 -15.84
CA THR A 16 -17.68 36.99 -15.64
C THR A 16 -18.41 37.73 -16.76
N CYS A 17 -18.41 37.18 -17.97
CA CYS A 17 -19.21 37.63 -19.12
C CYS A 17 -20.69 37.25 -19.02
N GLY A 18 -21.14 36.63 -17.92
CA GLY A 18 -22.55 36.37 -17.65
C GLY A 18 -23.04 35.00 -18.08
N LYS A 19 -22.18 34.08 -18.54
CA LYS A 19 -22.60 32.70 -18.78
C LYS A 19 -22.93 32.00 -17.46
N CYS A 20 -23.98 31.18 -17.50
CA CYS A 20 -24.46 30.44 -16.34
C CYS A 20 -23.47 29.32 -15.94
N LEU A 21 -23.25 29.16 -14.63
CA LEU A 21 -22.36 28.14 -14.06
C LEU A 21 -22.76 26.73 -14.51
N GLU A 22 -24.05 26.42 -14.52
CA GLU A 22 -24.61 25.15 -14.96
C GLU A 22 -24.21 24.80 -16.40
N THR A 23 -24.29 25.78 -17.29
CA THR A 23 -23.97 25.63 -18.71
C THR A 23 -22.49 25.32 -18.89
N ILE A 24 -21.62 26.11 -18.26
CA ILE A 24 -20.16 25.94 -18.32
C ILE A 24 -19.73 24.60 -17.75
N CYS A 25 -20.29 24.20 -16.60
CA CYS A 25 -19.99 22.88 -16.02
C CYS A 25 -20.35 21.73 -16.96
N ARG A 26 -21.45 21.86 -17.71
CA ARG A 26 -21.88 20.86 -18.69
C ARG A 26 -20.97 20.86 -19.93
N GLU A 27 -20.64 22.03 -20.46
CA GLU A 27 -19.80 22.19 -21.66
C GLU A 27 -18.36 21.72 -21.44
N HIS A 28 -17.77 22.06 -20.28
CA HIS A 28 -16.40 21.71 -19.95
C HIS A 28 -16.27 20.40 -19.15
N HIS A 29 -17.39 19.72 -18.85
CA HIS A 29 -17.43 18.52 -17.99
C HIS A 29 -16.76 18.73 -16.62
N LEU A 30 -17.02 19.89 -16.00
CA LEU A 30 -16.41 20.31 -14.74
C LEU A 30 -17.35 20.18 -13.55
N ASP A 31 -16.79 19.86 -12.40
CA ASP A 31 -17.52 19.87 -11.14
C ASP A 31 -17.86 21.30 -10.68
N LYS A 32 -19.09 21.52 -10.20
CA LYS A 32 -19.56 22.84 -9.75
C LYS A 32 -18.73 23.40 -8.61
N HIS A 33 -18.26 22.57 -7.68
CA HIS A 33 -17.43 23.05 -6.56
C HIS A 33 -16.02 23.42 -7.02
N GLN A 34 -15.49 22.70 -8.00
CA GLN A 34 -14.21 23.04 -8.61
C GLN A 34 -14.26 24.42 -9.28
N VAL A 35 -15.29 24.68 -10.10
CA VAL A 35 -15.46 25.98 -10.78
C VAL A 35 -15.72 27.11 -9.77
N ARG A 36 -16.56 26.88 -8.75
CA ARG A 36 -16.73 27.84 -7.64
C ARG A 36 -15.43 28.13 -6.90
N GLY A 37 -14.57 27.12 -6.74
CA GLY A 37 -13.25 27.27 -6.15
C GLY A 37 -12.34 28.19 -6.96
N TRP A 38 -12.33 28.03 -8.29
CA TRP A 38 -11.59 28.90 -9.20
C TRP A 38 -12.10 30.33 -9.17
N LEU A 39 -13.43 30.51 -9.25
CA LEU A 39 -14.05 31.83 -9.18
C LEU A 39 -13.75 32.54 -7.86
N SER A 40 -13.80 31.82 -6.75
CA SER A 40 -13.51 32.40 -5.43
C SER A 40 -12.04 32.82 -5.31
N ARG A 41 -11.11 32.01 -5.84
CA ARG A 41 -9.68 32.35 -5.88
C ARG A 41 -9.39 33.54 -6.80
N TYR A 42 -10.04 33.58 -7.96
CA TYR A 42 -9.92 34.68 -8.91
C TYR A 42 -10.42 36.00 -8.30
N ARG A 43 -11.57 35.96 -7.61
CA ARG A 43 -12.10 37.15 -6.92
C ARG A 43 -11.17 37.67 -5.81
N ALA A 44 -10.46 36.77 -5.13
CA ALA A 44 -9.57 37.13 -4.02
C ALA A 44 -8.17 37.59 -4.48
N TYR A 45 -7.62 36.95 -5.51
CA TYR A 45 -6.21 37.09 -5.89
C TYR A 45 -5.99 37.40 -7.38
N GLY A 46 -7.05 37.64 -8.14
CA GLY A 46 -6.99 37.81 -9.59
C GLY A 46 -6.49 36.56 -10.31
N GLU A 47 -5.81 36.76 -11.44
CA GLU A 47 -5.24 35.67 -12.24
C GLU A 47 -4.23 34.81 -11.47
N GLU A 48 -3.46 35.41 -10.56
CA GLU A 48 -2.51 34.68 -9.73
C GLU A 48 -3.19 33.60 -8.87
N GLY A 49 -4.45 33.83 -8.47
CA GLY A 49 -5.26 32.83 -7.77
C GLY A 49 -5.59 31.59 -8.61
N LEU A 50 -5.54 31.68 -9.94
CA LEU A 50 -5.76 30.55 -10.85
C LEU A 50 -4.47 29.82 -11.19
N ARG A 51 -3.32 30.50 -11.05
CA ARG A 51 -1.99 29.89 -11.12
C ARG A 51 -1.83 28.90 -9.96
N LYS A 52 -0.96 27.91 -10.16
CA LYS A 52 -0.81 26.72 -9.28
C LYS A 52 -0.83 27.11 -7.79
N SER A 53 -1.90 26.76 -7.09
CA SER A 53 -2.03 26.88 -5.64
C SER A 53 -1.76 25.53 -4.96
N THR A 54 -1.13 25.62 -3.78
CA THR A 54 -0.60 24.55 -2.93
C THR A 54 0.62 23.78 -3.47
N LYS A 55 1.80 24.43 -3.43
CA LYS A 55 3.07 23.68 -3.35
C LYS A 55 3.03 22.85 -2.07
N GLY A 56 2.94 21.52 -2.18
CA GLY A 56 3.39 20.50 -1.21
C GLY A 56 3.26 20.75 0.30
N TYR A 57 2.40 21.65 0.76
CA TYR A 57 2.42 22.10 2.14
C TYR A 57 1.89 20.98 3.03
N HIS A 58 2.73 20.57 3.97
CA HIS A 58 2.41 19.51 4.90
C HIS A 58 1.83 20.14 6.17
N PHE A 59 0.49 20.13 6.27
CA PHE A 59 -0.19 20.53 7.49
C PHE A 59 0.16 19.60 8.66
N SER A 60 0.62 20.18 9.75
CA SER A 60 0.74 19.49 11.03
C SER A 60 -0.64 19.04 11.54
N PRO A 61 -0.72 18.00 12.38
CA PRO A 61 -1.98 17.58 12.97
C PRO A 61 -2.73 18.71 13.70
N ALA A 62 -2.01 19.54 14.45
CA ALA A 62 -2.57 20.66 15.19
C ALA A 62 -3.19 21.72 14.26
N GLU A 63 -2.56 22.00 13.11
CA GLU A 63 -3.14 22.92 12.12
C GLU A 63 -4.40 22.35 11.47
N LYS A 64 -4.42 21.06 11.16
CA LYS A 64 -5.63 20.40 10.64
C LYS A 64 -6.78 20.50 11.63
N GLU A 65 -6.49 20.26 12.91
CA GLU A 65 -7.48 20.36 13.97
C GLU A 65 -8.01 21.78 14.09
N ARG A 66 -7.14 22.80 14.12
CA ARG A 66 -7.56 24.21 14.15
C ARG A 66 -8.50 24.56 12.99
N ILE A 67 -8.14 24.19 11.76
CA ILE A 67 -8.96 24.45 10.56
C ILE A 67 -10.33 23.78 10.67
N ILE A 68 -10.38 22.54 11.19
CA ILE A 68 -11.65 21.81 11.36
C ILE A 68 -12.48 22.40 12.49
N LEU A 69 -11.86 22.79 13.59
CA LEU A 69 -12.55 23.42 14.71
C LEU A 69 -13.20 24.73 14.28
N GLU A 70 -12.53 25.54 13.47
CA GLU A 70 -13.09 26.77 12.92
C GLU A 70 -14.33 26.50 12.04
N HIS A 71 -14.33 25.43 11.26
CA HIS A 71 -15.53 25.00 10.52
C HIS A 71 -16.68 24.62 11.44
N ILE A 72 -16.38 23.87 12.51
CA ILE A 72 -17.40 23.25 13.38
C ILE A 72 -17.94 24.24 14.41
N LYS A 73 -17.08 25.07 15.01
CA LYS A 73 -17.41 26.00 16.09
C LYS A 73 -17.85 27.35 15.55
N ASP A 74 -17.07 27.89 14.61
CA ASP A 74 -17.27 29.26 14.13
C ASP A 74 -18.15 29.30 12.86
N GLY A 75 -18.51 28.14 12.33
CA GLY A 75 -19.41 28.01 11.16
C GLY A 75 -18.80 28.47 9.85
N VAL A 76 -17.49 28.71 9.80
CA VAL A 76 -16.79 29.20 8.61
C VAL A 76 -16.94 28.20 7.47
N THR A 77 -17.28 28.67 6.27
CA THR A 77 -17.54 27.77 5.15
C THR A 77 -16.26 27.09 4.67
N LEU A 78 -16.39 25.89 4.10
CA LEU A 78 -15.24 25.17 3.51
C LEU A 78 -14.55 25.97 2.40
N GLN A 79 -15.28 26.87 1.74
CA GLN A 79 -14.74 27.71 0.69
C GLN A 79 -13.85 28.81 1.27
N GLU A 80 -14.28 29.45 2.35
CA GLU A 80 -13.48 30.45 3.06
C GLU A 80 -12.23 29.84 3.68
N LEU A 81 -12.33 28.68 4.32
CA LEU A 81 -11.16 27.95 4.84
C LEU A 81 -10.19 27.57 3.72
N SER A 82 -10.71 27.19 2.55
CA SER A 82 -9.90 26.86 1.38
C SER A 82 -9.11 28.06 0.85
N LEU A 83 -9.67 29.27 0.96
CA LEU A 83 -8.99 30.51 0.61
C LEU A 83 -7.99 30.90 1.70
N ARG A 84 -8.44 30.97 2.96
CA ARG A 84 -7.67 31.45 4.12
C ARG A 84 -6.39 30.64 4.36
N TYR A 85 -6.48 29.31 4.24
CA TYR A 85 -5.36 28.40 4.54
C TYR A 85 -4.68 27.82 3.30
N ASP A 86 -5.04 28.28 2.10
CA ASP A 86 -4.59 27.71 0.82
C ASP A 86 -4.77 26.18 0.71
N VAL A 87 -5.84 25.64 1.30
CA VAL A 87 -6.12 24.19 1.32
C VAL A 87 -7.20 23.84 0.32
N ASN A 88 -7.02 22.75 -0.43
CA ASN A 88 -8.09 22.24 -1.28
C ASN A 88 -9.33 21.85 -0.45
N ARG A 89 -10.52 22.31 -0.87
CA ARG A 89 -11.80 21.97 -0.22
C ARG A 89 -11.99 20.47 -0.01
N SER A 90 -11.62 19.64 -0.99
CA SER A 90 -11.68 18.18 -0.90
C SER A 90 -10.80 17.61 0.21
N THR A 91 -9.64 18.22 0.45
CA THR A 91 -8.74 17.87 1.56
C THR A 91 -9.39 18.17 2.90
N ILE A 92 -10.00 19.34 3.06
CA ILE A 92 -10.72 19.71 4.31
C ILE A 92 -11.88 18.71 4.56
N ILE A 93 -12.64 18.36 3.53
CA ILE A 93 -13.71 17.34 3.62
C ILE A 93 -13.14 16.00 4.08
N SER A 94 -11.97 15.59 3.57
CA SER A 94 -11.33 14.34 3.98
C SER A 94 -10.96 14.34 5.46
N TRP A 95 -10.49 15.47 5.99
CA TRP A 95 -10.17 15.60 7.41
C TRP A 95 -11.44 15.59 8.27
N LEU A 96 -12.49 16.32 7.85
CA LEU A 96 -13.79 16.32 8.53
C LEU A 96 -14.39 14.92 8.62
N ARG A 97 -14.35 14.16 7.52
CA ARG A 97 -14.81 12.77 7.50
C ARG A 97 -14.03 11.92 8.50
N LYS A 98 -12.71 12.11 8.57
CA LYS A 98 -11.85 11.39 9.50
C LYS A 98 -12.20 11.68 10.97
N VAL A 99 -12.41 12.95 11.30
CA VAL A 99 -12.82 13.36 12.67
C VAL A 99 -14.19 12.79 13.02
N ARG A 100 -15.17 12.88 12.10
CA ARG A 100 -16.53 12.36 12.31
C ARG A 100 -16.58 10.84 12.47
N SER A 101 -15.67 10.11 11.84
CA SER A 101 -15.57 8.65 12.00
C SER A 101 -14.77 8.22 13.24
N GLY A 102 -14.41 9.14 14.15
CA GLY A 102 -13.59 8.85 15.32
C GLY A 102 -12.11 8.58 15.03
N GLY A 103 -11.63 8.92 13.82
CA GLY A 103 -10.23 8.77 13.44
C GLY A 103 -9.37 9.96 13.88
N SER A 104 -8.08 9.72 14.11
CA SER A 104 -7.15 10.74 14.63
C SER A 104 -6.46 11.50 13.49
N LEU A 105 -6.44 12.84 13.54
CA LEU A 105 -5.67 13.66 12.59
C LEU A 105 -4.16 13.56 12.80
N TYR A 106 -3.74 13.02 13.95
CA TYR A 106 -2.36 12.79 14.35
C TYR A 106 -1.77 11.51 13.77
N ASP A 107 -2.61 10.61 13.23
CA ASP A 107 -2.12 9.37 12.67
C ASP A 107 -1.29 9.63 11.41
N VAL A 108 0.04 9.57 11.57
CA VAL A 108 0.97 9.53 10.45
C VAL A 108 0.96 8.10 9.90
N LYS A 109 0.12 7.84 8.90
CA LYS A 109 0.21 6.57 8.15
C LYS A 109 1.60 6.49 7.53
N ARG A 110 2.40 5.50 7.96
CA ARG A 110 3.66 5.16 7.27
C ARG A 110 3.30 4.84 5.82
N ARG A 111 3.72 5.69 4.89
CA ARG A 111 3.54 5.45 3.45
C ARG A 111 4.47 4.31 3.04
N GLY A 112 3.91 3.26 2.47
CA GLY A 112 4.66 2.15 1.90
C GLY A 112 4.09 0.79 2.26
N ARG A 113 4.43 -0.21 1.45
CA ARG A 113 4.23 -1.62 1.80
C ARG A 113 5.11 -1.92 3.03
N PRO A 114 4.60 -2.61 4.07
CA PRO A 114 5.48 -3.18 5.08
C PRO A 114 6.59 -3.96 4.38
N PRO A 115 7.86 -3.81 4.77
CA PRO A 115 8.91 -4.62 4.18
C PRO A 115 8.49 -6.09 4.29
N LYS A 116 8.52 -6.83 3.17
CA LYS A 116 8.46 -8.29 3.25
C LYS A 116 9.58 -8.70 4.21
N THR A 117 9.29 -9.63 5.11
CA THR A 117 10.30 -10.31 5.95
C THR A 117 11.60 -10.43 5.17
N PRO A 118 12.77 -10.07 5.75
CA PRO A 118 13.99 -10.09 4.99
C PRO A 118 14.13 -11.51 4.43
N MET A 119 14.14 -11.63 3.11
CA MET A 119 14.67 -12.81 2.42
C MET A 119 16.18 -12.78 2.68
N ALA A 120 16.55 -12.94 3.95
CA ALA A 120 17.92 -12.98 4.38
C ALA A 120 18.51 -14.19 3.68
N ARG A 121 19.55 -13.94 2.88
CA ARG A 121 20.42 -14.97 2.34
C ARG A 121 20.76 -15.92 3.49
N PRO A 122 20.57 -17.25 3.34
CA PRO A 122 20.93 -18.19 4.39
C PRO A 122 22.35 -17.89 4.84
N LYS A 123 22.56 -17.74 6.15
CA LYS A 123 23.91 -17.55 6.70
C LYS A 123 24.80 -18.66 6.15
N LYS A 124 26.00 -18.29 5.71
CA LYS A 124 27.04 -19.26 5.32
C LYS A 124 27.19 -20.20 6.52
N ARG A 125 26.97 -21.50 6.33
CA ARG A 125 27.15 -22.47 7.43
C ARG A 125 28.60 -22.37 7.87
N ASP A 126 28.82 -22.16 9.16
CA ASP A 126 30.17 -22.18 9.75
C ASP A 126 30.84 -23.52 9.42
N PRO A 127 32.18 -23.58 9.31
CA PRO A 127 32.88 -24.83 9.06
C PRO A 127 32.51 -25.84 10.15
N GLN A 128 31.80 -26.91 9.76
CA GLN A 128 31.34 -27.97 10.68
C GLN A 128 32.50 -28.47 11.53
N THR A 129 32.31 -28.46 12.85
CA THR A 129 33.24 -29.07 13.80
C THR A 129 33.36 -30.57 13.51
N GLU A 130 34.52 -31.19 13.78
CA GLU A 130 34.72 -32.63 13.53
C GLU A 130 33.63 -33.50 14.16
N LEU A 131 33.13 -33.11 15.33
CA LEU A 131 32.01 -33.76 16.02
C LEU A 131 30.74 -33.82 15.16
N GLU A 132 30.37 -32.72 14.49
CA GLU A 132 29.17 -32.66 13.66
C GLU A 132 29.31 -33.52 12.41
N LYS A 133 30.51 -33.58 11.82
CA LYS A 133 30.80 -34.46 10.68
C LYS A 133 30.66 -35.93 11.09
N LEU A 134 31.22 -36.30 12.24
CA LEU A 134 31.12 -37.67 12.77
C LEU A 134 29.68 -38.03 13.10
N GLN A 135 28.88 -37.11 13.63
CA GLN A 135 27.45 -37.35 13.88
C GLN A 135 26.66 -37.56 12.58
N ALA A 136 26.92 -36.76 11.55
CA ALA A 136 26.30 -36.91 10.24
C ALA A 136 26.68 -38.25 9.58
N GLU A 137 27.95 -38.64 9.68
CA GLU A 137 28.43 -39.92 9.18
C GLU A 137 27.83 -41.10 9.96
N ASN A 138 27.74 -41.00 11.29
CA ASN A 138 27.10 -42.02 12.11
C ASN A 138 25.63 -42.21 11.71
N LEU A 139 24.90 -41.11 11.48
CA LEU A 139 23.52 -41.15 11.02
C LEU A 139 23.40 -41.81 9.63
N ARG A 140 24.28 -41.46 8.70
CA ARG A 140 24.36 -42.08 7.37
C ARG A 140 24.60 -43.58 7.47
N LEU A 141 25.60 -44.00 8.24
CA LEU A 141 25.95 -45.41 8.43
C LEU A 141 24.82 -46.19 9.14
N ARG A 142 24.10 -45.57 10.07
CA ARG A 142 22.92 -46.19 10.70
C ARG A 142 21.79 -46.39 9.69
N ALA A 143 21.53 -45.42 8.82
CA ALA A 143 20.53 -45.55 7.77
C ALA A 143 20.90 -46.64 6.77
N GLU A 144 22.16 -46.69 6.33
CA GLU A 144 22.68 -47.72 5.43
C GLU A 144 22.56 -49.12 6.04
N ASN A 145 22.96 -49.28 7.30
CA ASN A 145 22.81 -50.55 8.02
C ASN A 145 21.34 -50.96 8.19
N ALA A 146 20.44 -50.01 8.42
CA ALA A 146 19.01 -50.30 8.51
C ALA A 146 18.46 -50.81 7.16
N LEU A 147 18.86 -50.21 6.04
CA LEU A 147 18.49 -50.66 4.70
C LEU A 147 19.05 -52.05 4.40
N LEU A 148 20.33 -52.31 4.70
CA LEU A 148 20.95 -53.62 4.51
C LEU A 148 20.25 -54.72 5.33
N LYS A 149 19.86 -54.43 6.58
CA LYS A 149 19.09 -55.37 7.41
C LYS A 149 17.72 -55.69 6.78
N LYS A 150 17.04 -54.66 6.24
CA LYS A 150 15.75 -54.85 5.57
C LYS A 150 15.88 -55.69 4.30
N VAL A 151 16.92 -55.45 3.49
CA VAL A 151 17.20 -56.26 2.30
C VAL A 151 17.48 -57.72 2.67
N LYS A 152 18.32 -57.97 3.68
CA LYS A 152 18.59 -59.32 4.18
C LYS A 152 17.31 -60.03 4.62
N ALA A 153 16.43 -59.35 5.36
CA ALA A 153 15.16 -59.92 5.80
C ALA A 153 14.27 -60.33 4.60
N LEU A 154 14.18 -59.49 3.58
CA LEU A 154 13.39 -59.80 2.36
C LEU A 154 13.97 -60.99 1.59
N VAL A 155 15.29 -61.09 1.47
CA VAL A 155 15.94 -62.22 0.78
C VAL A 155 15.71 -63.53 1.51
N GLU A 156 15.84 -63.54 2.85
CA GLU A 156 15.57 -64.74 3.64
C GLU A 156 14.10 -65.14 3.58
N GLU A 157 13.17 -64.17 3.57
CA GLU A 157 11.75 -64.44 3.35
C GLU A 157 11.48 -65.06 1.96
N GLN A 158 12.11 -64.56 0.90
CA GLN A 158 12.00 -65.14 -0.45
C GLN A 158 12.57 -66.56 -0.53
N LYS A 159 13.73 -66.81 0.08
CA LYS A 159 14.33 -68.15 0.14
C LYS A 159 13.44 -69.13 0.92
N ALA A 160 12.87 -68.69 2.05
CA ALA A 160 11.93 -69.50 2.83
C ALA A 160 10.68 -69.86 2.01
N ARG A 161 10.10 -68.89 1.29
CA ARG A 161 8.99 -69.13 0.35
C ARG A 161 9.37 -70.10 -0.78
N ALA A 162 10.55 -69.95 -1.37
CA ALA A 162 11.02 -70.85 -2.44
C ALA A 162 11.24 -72.29 -1.96
N ARG A 163 11.76 -72.48 -0.72
CA ARG A 163 11.91 -73.79 -0.08
C ARG A 163 10.57 -74.47 0.18
N LEU A 164 9.55 -73.71 0.62
CA LEU A 164 8.20 -74.23 0.83
C LEU A 164 7.51 -74.62 -0.49
N ASN A 165 7.80 -73.91 -1.58
CA ASN A 165 7.20 -74.16 -2.90
C ASN A 165 7.94 -75.20 -3.76
N GLY A 166 8.95 -75.90 -3.21
CA GLY A 166 9.59 -77.05 -3.87
C GLY A 166 10.46 -76.75 -5.09
N GLN A 167 10.74 -75.49 -5.43
CA GLN A 167 11.63 -75.13 -6.54
C GLN A 167 13.08 -74.96 -6.05
N LYS A 168 13.99 -75.80 -6.55
CA LYS A 168 15.45 -75.59 -6.36
C LYS A 168 15.93 -74.45 -7.27
N PRO A 169 16.82 -73.56 -6.80
CA PRO A 169 17.33 -72.47 -7.63
C PRO A 169 18.29 -73.02 -8.70
N SER A 170 18.09 -72.59 -9.96
CA SER A 170 19.04 -72.84 -11.05
C SER A 170 20.27 -71.95 -10.86
N THR A 171 21.44 -72.57 -10.76
CA THR A 171 22.73 -71.90 -10.72
C THR A 171 23.07 -71.34 -12.10
N ASN A 172 23.44 -70.06 -12.17
CA ASN A 172 24.33 -69.47 -13.17
C ASN A 172 25.01 -68.26 -12.54
#